data_AF-A0A969GKQ0-F1
#
_entry.id   AF-A0A969GKQ0-F1
#
_cell.length_a   1.000
_cell.length_b   1.000
_cell.length_c   1.000
_cell.angle_alpha   90.00
_cell.angle_beta   90.00
_cell.angle_gamma   90.00
#
_symmetry.space_group_name_H-M   'P 1'
#
loop_
_entity.id
_entity.type
_entity.pdbx_description
1 polymer ?
#
loop_
_entity_poly.entity_id
_entity_poly.type
_entity_poly.pdbx_seq_one_letter_code
_entity_poly.pdbx_strand_id
1 'polypeptide(L)'
;EKRQEQTQLIADTEICNDRNWRQRCWSLFEQNYREASFFAEHSNFFKDLYASKWNRLLELNQAIIEYFREELGLTTELRLASELGVYEQGGTQVNLTICREVGADVYLSGSHGRSYLEEASFSEHGIAVEYQEFQHPVYPQLWDGFTSHMSTLDLLLNCGDDSLGIIASASCEAIASLHANPSA
;
A
#
# COMPACT_ATOMS: atom_id res chain seq x y z
N GLU A 1 13.94 -13.00 -19.66
CA GLU A 1 12.82 -13.94 -19.73
C GLU A 1 11.61 -13.21 -20.28
N LYS A 2 10.88 -13.79 -21.25
CA LYS A 2 9.65 -13.18 -21.76
C LYS A 2 8.57 -13.38 -20.70
N ARG A 3 8.09 -12.30 -20.08
CA ARG A 3 6.93 -12.30 -19.20
C ARG A 3 5.76 -12.91 -19.99
N GLN A 4 5.21 -14.03 -19.54
CA GLN A 4 3.96 -14.55 -20.09
C GLN A 4 2.88 -13.50 -19.85
N GLU A 5 2.13 -13.17 -20.91
CA GLU A 5 0.94 -12.33 -20.81
C GLU A 5 -0.05 -13.02 -19.85
N GLN A 6 -0.19 -12.48 -18.66
CA GLN A 6 -1.01 -13.05 -17.61
C GLN A 6 -2.44 -12.53 -17.82
N THR A 7 -3.32 -13.39 -18.33
CA THR A 7 -4.73 -13.05 -18.63
C THR A 7 -5.67 -13.18 -17.43
N GLN A 8 -5.15 -13.64 -16.30
CA GLN A 8 -5.91 -13.81 -15.07
C GLN A 8 -6.10 -12.46 -14.36
N LEU A 9 -7.34 -12.15 -13.98
CA LEU A 9 -7.63 -10.98 -13.16
C LEU A 9 -7.07 -11.17 -11.74
N ILE A 10 -6.60 -10.07 -11.14
CA ILE A 10 -6.13 -10.07 -9.74
C ILE A 10 -7.23 -10.57 -8.80
N ALA A 11 -8.48 -10.18 -9.05
CA ALA A 11 -9.65 -10.61 -8.28
C ALA A 11 -9.85 -12.15 -8.27
N ASP A 12 -9.42 -12.83 -9.33
CA ASP A 12 -9.57 -14.28 -9.49
C ASP A 12 -8.34 -15.06 -9.00
N THR A 13 -7.35 -14.41 -8.40
CA THR A 13 -6.15 -15.10 -7.93
C THR A 13 -6.46 -15.93 -6.69
N GLU A 14 -6.38 -17.26 -6.82
CA GLU A 14 -6.59 -18.21 -5.73
C GLU A 14 -5.31 -18.49 -4.95
N ILE A 15 -5.46 -18.73 -3.66
CA ILE A 15 -4.36 -19.12 -2.78
C ILE A 15 -4.22 -20.65 -2.77
N CYS A 16 -3.02 -21.14 -3.05
CA CYS A 16 -2.67 -22.55 -2.88
C CYS A 16 -2.64 -22.92 -1.39
N ASN A 17 -3.73 -23.50 -0.91
CA ASN A 17 -3.92 -23.90 0.49
C ASN A 17 -3.35 -25.27 0.85
N ASP A 18 -2.81 -26.01 -0.13
CA ASP A 18 -2.19 -27.32 0.07
C ASP A 18 -0.79 -27.22 0.70
N ARG A 19 -0.23 -26.01 0.73
CA ARG A 19 1.08 -25.73 1.32
C ARG A 19 0.92 -25.07 2.68
N ASN A 20 1.89 -25.34 3.55
CA ASN A 20 1.89 -24.81 4.91
C ASN A 20 2.45 -23.37 5.01
N TRP A 21 2.07 -22.50 4.08
CA TRP A 21 2.55 -21.11 4.03
C TRP A 21 2.09 -20.32 5.25
N ARG A 22 0.86 -20.55 5.71
CA ARG A 22 0.25 -19.90 6.89
C ARG A 22 1.09 -20.06 8.15
N GLN A 23 1.37 -21.31 8.53
CA GLN A 23 2.17 -21.58 9.71
C GLN A 23 3.59 -21.05 9.54
N ARG A 24 4.18 -21.20 8.34
CA ARG A 24 5.53 -20.69 8.07
C ARG A 24 5.60 -19.17 8.21
N CYS A 25 4.63 -18.44 7.66
CA CYS A 25 4.55 -16.99 7.77
C CYS A 25 4.36 -16.55 9.22
N TRP A 26 3.44 -17.18 9.97
CA TRP A 26 3.27 -16.89 11.40
C TRP A 26 4.57 -17.13 12.19
N SER A 27 5.22 -18.28 12.00
CA SER A 27 6.47 -18.59 12.69
C SER A 27 7.57 -17.58 12.37
N LEU A 28 7.69 -17.14 11.11
CA LEU A 28 8.66 -16.11 10.74
C LEU A 28 8.31 -14.75 11.36
N PHE A 29 7.04 -14.36 11.31
CA PHE A 29 6.55 -13.14 11.94
C PHE A 29 6.88 -13.11 13.44
N GLU A 30 6.47 -14.15 14.17
CA GLU A 30 6.71 -14.27 15.61
C GLU A 30 8.20 -14.30 15.94
N GLN A 31 9.02 -15.07 15.21
CA GLN A 31 10.46 -15.15 15.47
C GLN A 31 11.19 -13.83 15.26
N ASN A 32 10.79 -13.04 14.26
CA ASN A 32 11.49 -11.80 13.91
C ASN A 32 11.01 -10.58 14.71
N TYR A 33 9.82 -10.63 15.30
CA TYR A 33 9.21 -9.45 15.93
C TYR A 33 8.69 -9.66 17.35
N ARG A 34 8.73 -10.87 17.94
CA ARG A 34 8.16 -11.10 19.29
C ARG A 34 8.69 -10.17 20.39
N GLU A 35 9.91 -9.65 20.22
CA GLU A 35 10.55 -8.74 21.17
C GLU A 35 10.39 -7.26 20.78
N ALA A 36 9.69 -6.96 19.68
CA ALA A 36 9.44 -5.59 19.25
C ALA A 36 8.47 -4.90 20.21
N SER A 37 8.68 -3.60 20.43
CA SER A 37 7.99 -2.80 21.46
C SER A 37 6.47 -2.91 21.42
N PHE A 38 5.89 -3.01 20.22
CA PHE A 38 4.44 -3.05 20.01
C PHE A 38 3.94 -4.41 19.49
N PHE A 39 4.73 -5.47 19.64
CA PHE A 39 4.33 -6.81 19.20
C PHE A 39 3.05 -7.31 19.88
N ALA A 40 2.93 -7.10 21.19
CA ALA A 40 1.78 -7.61 21.96
C ALA A 40 0.45 -7.02 21.47
N GLU A 41 0.46 -5.77 21.02
CA GLU A 41 -0.73 -5.05 20.55
C GLU A 41 -1.22 -5.59 19.20
N HIS A 42 -0.29 -5.85 18.29
CA HIS A 42 -0.62 -6.20 16.91
C HIS A 42 -0.60 -7.72 16.62
N SER A 43 0.08 -8.53 17.44
CA SER A 43 0.33 -9.95 17.15
C SER A 43 -0.92 -10.80 17.07
N ASN A 44 -1.99 -10.48 17.81
CA ASN A 44 -3.24 -11.24 17.77
C ASN A 44 -3.90 -11.17 16.39
N PHE A 45 -3.92 -10.00 15.75
CA PHE A 45 -4.44 -9.85 14.40
C PHE A 45 -3.68 -10.74 13.41
N PHE A 46 -2.35 -10.69 13.41
CA PHE A 46 -1.54 -11.51 12.49
C PHE A 46 -1.64 -13.00 12.79
N LYS A 47 -1.81 -13.38 14.06
CA LYS A 47 -2.05 -14.77 14.45
C LYS A 47 -3.34 -15.29 13.85
N ASP A 48 -4.42 -14.53 13.97
CA ASP A 48 -5.74 -14.92 13.43
C ASP A 48 -5.76 -14.87 11.89
N LEU A 49 -5.09 -13.87 11.31
CA LEU A 49 -4.88 -13.74 9.87
C LEU A 49 -4.21 -15.00 9.28
N TYR A 50 -3.12 -15.46 9.89
CA TYR A 50 -2.40 -16.67 9.46
C TYR A 50 -3.04 -17.97 9.95
N ALA A 51 -3.92 -17.97 10.94
CA ALA A 51 -4.71 -19.15 11.30
C ALA A 51 -5.87 -19.39 10.31
N SER A 52 -6.38 -18.31 9.72
CA SER A 52 -7.55 -18.33 8.83
C SER A 52 -7.27 -18.93 7.46
N LYS A 53 -8.23 -19.69 6.90
CA LYS A 53 -8.14 -20.19 5.52
C LYS A 53 -8.70 -19.13 4.56
N TRP A 54 -7.82 -18.55 3.76
CA TRP A 54 -8.14 -17.60 2.69
C TRP A 54 -8.26 -18.33 1.35
N ASN A 55 -9.28 -18.03 0.55
CA ASN A 55 -9.46 -18.65 -0.76
C ASN A 55 -8.91 -17.74 -1.88
N ARG A 56 -9.16 -16.43 -1.80
CA ARG A 56 -8.66 -15.45 -2.76
C ARG A 56 -7.54 -14.60 -2.17
N LEU A 57 -6.55 -14.27 -2.99
CA LEU A 57 -5.45 -13.36 -2.62
C LEU A 57 -5.95 -11.94 -2.34
N LEU A 58 -6.98 -11.51 -3.09
CA LEU A 58 -7.62 -10.21 -2.88
C LEU A 58 -8.15 -10.06 -1.45
N GLU A 59 -8.91 -11.05 -0.96
CA GLU A 59 -9.50 -11.03 0.38
C GLU A 59 -8.44 -10.90 1.48
N LEU A 60 -7.35 -11.67 1.36
CA LEU A 60 -6.21 -11.59 2.29
C LEU A 60 -5.55 -10.21 2.26
N ASN A 61 -5.29 -9.68 1.06
CA ASN A 61 -4.66 -8.37 0.91
C ASN A 61 -5.55 -7.25 1.45
N GLN A 62 -6.85 -7.30 1.20
CA GLN A 62 -7.81 -6.34 1.75
C GLN A 62 -7.79 -6.36 3.27
N ALA A 63 -7.85 -7.54 3.90
CA ALA A 63 -7.78 -7.64 5.36
C ALA A 63 -6.51 -7.00 5.94
N ILE A 64 -5.35 -7.16 5.28
CA ILE A 64 -4.09 -6.55 5.69
C ILE A 64 -4.11 -5.03 5.48
N ILE A 65 -4.61 -4.56 4.33
CA ILE A 65 -4.69 -3.12 4.02
C ILE A 65 -5.61 -2.41 5.01
N GLU A 66 -6.78 -2.98 5.28
CA GLU A 66 -7.75 -2.41 6.23
C GLU A 66 -7.17 -2.33 7.64
N TYR A 67 -6.46 -3.38 8.08
CA TYR A 67 -5.78 -3.36 9.36
C TYR A 67 -4.77 -2.20 9.46
N PHE A 68 -3.86 -2.05 8.50
CA PHE A 68 -2.92 -0.92 8.54
C PHE A 68 -3.61 0.44 8.41
N ARG A 69 -4.69 0.52 7.64
CA ARG A 69 -5.49 1.74 7.52
C ARG A 69 -6.09 2.14 8.88
N GLU A 70 -6.64 1.19 9.62
CA GLU A 70 -7.19 1.40 10.96
C GLU A 70 -6.11 1.76 11.98
N GLU A 71 -5.05 0.97 12.08
CA GLU A 71 -3.96 1.17 13.05
C GLU A 71 -3.18 2.47 12.82
N LEU A 72 -3.08 2.92 11.57
CA LEU A 72 -2.47 4.21 11.23
C LEU A 72 -3.47 5.38 11.24
N GLY A 73 -4.74 5.16 11.61
CA GLY A 73 -5.76 6.20 11.64
C GLY A 73 -6.04 6.85 10.28
N LEU A 74 -5.80 6.13 9.18
CA LEU A 74 -5.98 6.62 7.82
C LEU A 74 -7.47 6.61 7.44
N THR A 75 -8.01 7.77 7.07
CA THR A 75 -9.41 7.91 6.69
C THR A 75 -9.66 7.87 5.19
N THR A 76 -8.60 7.71 4.39
CA THR A 76 -8.69 7.69 2.91
C THR A 76 -9.68 6.64 2.45
N GLU A 77 -10.49 7.01 1.46
CA GLU A 77 -11.48 6.13 0.86
C GLU A 77 -10.79 5.05 0.02
N LEU A 78 -11.23 3.80 0.16
CA LEU A 78 -10.77 2.68 -0.65
C LEU A 78 -11.90 2.23 -1.58
N ARG A 79 -11.56 2.06 -2.86
CA ARG A 79 -12.48 1.59 -3.91
C ARG A 79 -11.76 0.57 -4.77
N LEU A 80 -12.46 -0.47 -5.18
CA LEU A 80 -11.92 -1.43 -6.13
C LEU A 80 -12.13 -0.93 -7.56
N ALA A 81 -11.13 -1.09 -8.42
CA ALA A 81 -11.29 -0.78 -9.85
C ALA A 81 -12.49 -1.52 -10.48
N SER A 82 -12.78 -2.74 -10.03
CA SER A 82 -13.95 -3.51 -10.46
C SER A 82 -15.29 -2.91 -10.02
N GLU A 83 -15.35 -2.20 -8.89
CA GLU A 83 -16.56 -1.47 -8.46
C GLU A 83 -16.81 -0.24 -9.32
N LEU A 84 -15.75 0.33 -9.88
CA LEU A 84 -15.80 1.44 -10.85
C LEU A 84 -16.04 0.96 -12.29
N GLY A 85 -16.16 -0.36 -12.52
CA GLY A 85 -16.34 -0.92 -13.86
C GLY A 85 -15.10 -0.82 -14.77
N VAL A 86 -13.91 -0.66 -14.19
CA VAL A 86 -12.63 -0.53 -14.91
C VAL A 86 -12.06 -1.92 -15.17
N TYR A 87 -11.88 -2.27 -16.44
CA TYR A 87 -11.39 -3.58 -16.89
C TYR A 87 -10.30 -3.49 -17.97
N GLU A 88 -9.90 -2.26 -18.32
CA GLU A 88 -8.84 -1.97 -19.27
C GLU A 88 -7.51 -2.60 -18.84
N GLN A 89 -6.60 -2.71 -19.80
CA GLN A 89 -5.25 -3.23 -19.58
C GLN A 89 -4.23 -2.13 -19.84
N GLY A 90 -3.09 -2.21 -19.16
CA GLY A 90 -2.00 -1.24 -19.27
C GLY A 90 -2.04 -0.17 -18.18
N GLY A 91 -0.86 0.14 -17.62
CA GLY A 91 -0.74 0.99 -16.43
C GLY A 91 -1.32 2.38 -16.62
N THR A 92 -0.93 3.09 -17.68
CA THR A 92 -1.42 4.45 -17.97
C THR A 92 -2.93 4.49 -18.16
N GLN A 93 -3.49 3.60 -19.00
CA GLN A 93 -4.91 3.63 -19.33
C GLN A 93 -5.79 3.31 -18.13
N VAL A 94 -5.42 2.29 -17.35
CA VAL A 94 -6.16 1.92 -16.13
C VAL A 94 -6.19 3.08 -15.13
N ASN A 95 -5.04 3.71 -14.88
CA ASN A 95 -4.96 4.84 -13.95
C ASN A 95 -5.79 6.04 -14.43
N LEU A 96 -5.74 6.35 -15.73
CA LEU A 96 -6.54 7.43 -16.33
C LEU A 96 -8.04 7.16 -16.22
N THR A 97 -8.50 5.94 -16.56
CA THR A 97 -9.91 5.58 -16.42
C THR A 97 -10.35 5.70 -14.97
N ILE A 98 -9.58 5.17 -14.01
CA ILE A 98 -9.89 5.31 -12.58
C ILE A 98 -10.05 6.78 -12.19
N CYS A 99 -9.10 7.64 -12.56
CA CYS A 99 -9.17 9.07 -12.25
C CYS A 99 -10.44 9.73 -12.80
N ARG A 100 -10.85 9.35 -14.02
CA ARG A 100 -12.08 9.87 -14.64
C ARG A 100 -13.34 9.39 -13.92
N GLU A 101 -13.40 8.11 -13.56
CA GLU A 101 -14.57 7.54 -12.86
C GLU A 101 -14.78 8.13 -11.46
N VAL A 102 -13.70 8.49 -10.77
CA VAL A 102 -13.78 9.14 -9.44
C VAL A 102 -13.82 10.67 -9.52
N GLY A 103 -13.70 11.26 -10.71
CA GLY A 103 -13.67 12.71 -10.91
C GLY A 103 -12.44 13.40 -10.28
N ALA A 104 -11.27 12.76 -10.34
CA ALA A 104 -10.04 13.30 -9.79
C ALA A 104 -9.47 14.45 -10.64
N ASP A 105 -8.92 15.47 -9.97
CA ASP A 105 -8.14 16.54 -10.62
C ASP A 105 -6.63 16.20 -10.69
N VAL A 106 -6.16 15.27 -9.85
CA VAL A 106 -4.75 14.92 -9.71
C VAL A 106 -4.59 13.40 -9.60
N TYR A 107 -3.64 12.85 -10.36
CA TYR A 107 -3.12 11.50 -10.20
C TYR A 107 -1.75 11.55 -9.51
N LEU A 108 -1.65 10.98 -8.30
CA LEU A 108 -0.39 10.86 -7.57
C LEU A 108 0.28 9.53 -7.90
N SER A 109 1.46 9.59 -8.51
CA SER A 109 2.29 8.42 -8.82
C SER A 109 3.57 8.38 -7.98
N GLY A 110 4.17 7.21 -7.83
CA GLY A 110 5.55 7.11 -7.33
C GLY A 110 6.54 7.66 -8.36
N SER A 111 7.72 8.11 -7.92
CA SER A 111 8.76 8.69 -8.78
C SER A 111 9.12 7.85 -10.03
N HIS A 112 9.05 6.51 -9.93
CA HIS A 112 9.27 5.59 -11.04
C HIS A 112 8.21 5.67 -12.15
N GLY A 113 7.02 6.22 -11.84
CA GLY A 113 5.94 6.48 -12.78
C GLY A 113 6.35 7.31 -14.00
N ARG A 114 7.33 8.21 -13.82
CA ARG A 114 7.89 9.05 -14.89
C ARG A 114 8.44 8.24 -16.07
N SER A 115 8.82 6.98 -15.84
CA SER A 115 9.40 6.12 -16.89
C SER A 115 8.38 5.48 -17.82
N TYR A 116 7.10 5.42 -17.43
CA TYR A 116 6.08 4.67 -18.17
C TYR A 116 4.73 5.39 -18.34
N LEU A 117 4.46 6.44 -17.58
CA LEU A 117 3.20 7.19 -17.69
C LEU A 117 3.22 8.10 -18.91
N GLU A 118 2.13 8.09 -19.67
CA GLU A 118 1.90 9.05 -20.74
C GLU A 118 1.18 10.27 -20.15
N GLU A 119 1.93 11.20 -19.56
CA GLU A 119 1.39 12.39 -18.87
C GLU A 119 0.46 13.22 -19.77
N ALA A 120 0.74 13.27 -21.07
CA ALA A 120 -0.09 13.97 -22.06
C ALA A 120 -1.55 13.47 -22.02
N SER A 121 -1.76 12.15 -21.91
CA SER A 121 -3.09 11.53 -21.88
C SER A 121 -3.92 11.97 -20.66
N PHE A 122 -3.26 12.25 -19.52
CA PHE A 122 -3.93 12.81 -18.34
C PHE A 122 -4.26 14.29 -18.53
N SER A 123 -3.30 15.06 -19.04
CA SER A 123 -3.47 16.51 -19.25
C SER A 123 -4.60 16.86 -20.24
N GLU A 124 -4.80 16.03 -21.27
CA GLU A 124 -5.93 16.16 -22.22
C GLU A 124 -7.30 16.03 -21.55
N HIS A 125 -7.36 15.37 -20.40
CA HIS A 125 -8.58 15.19 -19.61
C HIS A 125 -8.64 16.15 -18.40
N GLY A 126 -7.74 17.12 -18.33
CA GLY A 126 -7.68 18.09 -17.21
C GLY A 126 -7.13 17.52 -15.91
N ILE A 127 -6.44 16.37 -15.95
CA ILE A 127 -5.89 15.70 -14.77
C ILE A 127 -4.39 16.00 -14.70
N ALA A 128 -3.93 16.57 -13.58
CA ALA A 128 -2.51 16.76 -13.32
C ALA A 128 -1.86 15.45 -12.88
N VAL A 129 -0.60 15.23 -13.26
CA VAL A 129 0.20 14.12 -12.74
C VAL A 129 1.22 14.68 -11.77
N GLU A 130 1.15 14.22 -10.52
CA GLU A 130 2.12 14.53 -9.49
C GLU A 130 2.93 13.30 -9.12
N TYR A 131 4.16 13.52 -8.68
CA TYR A 131 5.08 12.45 -8.32
C TYR A 131 5.51 12.60 -6.88
N GLN A 132 5.27 11.55 -6.10
CA GLN A 132 5.76 11.45 -4.74
C GLN A 132 7.25 11.09 -4.74
N GLU A 133 8.05 11.93 -4.09
CA GLU A 133 9.43 11.63 -3.71
C GLU A 133 9.48 11.18 -2.26
N PHE A 134 9.29 9.88 -2.05
CA PHE A 134 9.30 9.28 -0.72
C PHE A 134 10.74 9.12 -0.22
N GLN A 135 11.06 9.76 0.90
CA GLN A 135 12.34 9.61 1.59
C GLN A 135 12.16 8.68 2.77
N HIS A 136 12.69 7.45 2.69
CA HIS A 136 12.50 6.46 3.75
C HIS A 136 12.89 7.01 5.13
N PRO A 137 11.96 7.06 6.09
CA PRO A 137 12.23 7.64 7.40
C PRO A 137 13.17 6.73 8.18
N VAL A 138 13.94 7.33 9.09
CA VAL A 138 14.76 6.60 10.06
C VAL A 138 14.01 6.52 11.38
N TYR A 139 13.89 5.32 11.93
CA TYR A 139 13.17 5.04 13.17
C TYR A 139 13.86 3.92 13.94
N PRO A 140 13.57 3.78 15.26
CA PRO A 140 14.09 2.66 16.05
C PRO A 140 13.62 1.32 15.48
N GLN A 141 14.52 0.37 15.32
CA GLN A 141 14.21 -1.01 14.92
C GLN A 141 14.66 -1.98 16.01
N LEU A 142 13.99 -3.14 16.10
CA LEU A 142 14.28 -4.17 17.09
C LEU A 142 15.72 -4.69 17.01
N TRP A 143 16.22 -4.86 15.79
CA TRP A 143 17.55 -5.39 15.52
C TRP A 143 18.58 -4.26 15.45
N ASP A 144 19.83 -4.58 15.78
CA ASP A 144 20.92 -3.60 15.81
C ASP A 144 21.10 -2.90 14.46
N GLY A 145 21.22 -1.57 14.52
CA GLY A 145 21.38 -0.71 13.36
C GLY A 145 20.06 -0.25 12.76
N PHE A 146 20.11 0.22 11.52
CA PHE A 146 18.93 0.63 10.77
C PHE A 146 18.98 0.03 9.37
N THR A 147 17.92 -0.68 9.01
CA THR A 147 17.69 -1.19 7.66
C THR A 147 16.61 -0.35 7.00
N SER A 148 16.99 0.37 5.95
CA SER A 148 16.05 1.16 5.14
C SER A 148 15.17 0.26 4.26
N HIS A 149 14.06 0.81 3.74
CA HIS A 149 13.13 0.12 2.83
C HIS A 149 12.41 -1.10 3.44
N MET A 150 12.26 -1.13 4.76
CA MET A 150 11.43 -2.11 5.45
C MET A 150 9.93 -1.82 5.25
N SER A 151 9.11 -2.83 5.52
CA SER A 151 7.65 -2.72 5.37
C SER A 151 7.04 -1.83 6.48
N THR A 152 5.83 -1.33 6.23
CA THR A 152 5.01 -0.63 7.25
C THR A 152 4.81 -1.48 8.51
N LEU A 153 4.86 -2.81 8.39
CA LEU A 153 4.80 -3.72 9.53
C LEU A 153 5.99 -3.53 10.49
N ASP A 154 7.20 -3.41 9.96
CA ASP A 154 8.40 -3.19 10.77
C ASP A 154 8.28 -1.87 11.55
N LEU A 155 7.86 -0.80 10.87
CA LEU A 155 7.59 0.49 11.50
C LEU A 155 6.54 0.36 12.61
N LEU A 156 5.38 -0.23 12.30
CA LEU A 156 4.27 -0.37 13.24
C LEU A 156 4.67 -1.16 14.50
N LEU A 157 5.38 -2.28 14.34
CA LEU A 157 5.77 -3.13 15.47
C LEU A 157 6.85 -2.49 16.35
N ASN A 158 7.65 -1.56 15.82
CA ASN A 158 8.69 -0.88 16.57
C ASN A 158 8.24 0.47 17.15
N CYS A 159 7.28 1.16 16.51
CA CYS A 159 6.91 2.53 16.83
C CYS A 159 5.42 2.74 17.18
N GLY A 160 4.54 1.76 16.97
CA GLY A 160 3.13 1.83 17.37
C GLY A 160 2.44 3.09 16.86
N ASP A 161 1.75 3.82 17.75
CA ASP A 161 1.03 5.07 17.46
C ASP A 161 1.89 6.18 16.81
N ASP A 162 3.20 6.20 17.04
CA ASP A 162 4.10 7.20 16.43
C ASP A 162 4.31 6.94 14.92
N SER A 163 3.95 5.76 14.43
CA SER A 163 4.21 5.30 13.05
C SER A 163 3.65 6.25 11.99
N LEU A 164 2.43 6.78 12.18
CA LEU A 164 1.84 7.72 11.24
C LEU A 164 2.66 9.01 11.16
N GLY A 165 3.07 9.56 12.31
CA GLY A 165 3.90 10.77 12.35
C GLY A 165 5.24 10.57 11.65
N ILE A 166 5.87 9.42 11.87
CA ILE A 166 7.14 9.05 11.23
C ILE A 166 6.98 8.95 9.71
N ILE A 167 5.98 8.22 9.20
CA ILE A 167 5.80 8.07 7.75
C ILE A 167 5.29 9.35 7.08
N ALA A 168 4.54 10.20 7.78
CA ALA A 168 4.14 11.51 7.25
C ALA A 168 5.35 12.45 7.11
N SER A 169 6.33 12.37 8.02
CA SER A 169 7.56 13.15 7.95
C SER A 169 8.50 12.75 6.80
N ALA A 170 8.29 11.57 6.21
CA ALA A 170 9.04 11.04 5.06
C ALA A 170 8.69 11.72 3.72
N SER A 171 7.77 12.69 3.72
CA SER A 171 7.37 13.44 2.53
C SER A 171 8.18 14.74 2.39
N CYS A 172 8.88 14.90 1.27
CA CYS A 172 9.49 16.17 0.87
C CYS A 172 8.46 17.03 0.11
N GLU A 173 8.11 18.20 0.65
CA GLU A 173 7.43 19.42 0.12
C GLU A 173 6.35 19.40 -1.00
N ALA A 174 6.13 18.33 -1.77
CA ALA A 174 5.21 18.37 -2.92
C ALA A 174 3.71 18.46 -2.55
N ILE A 175 3.32 18.02 -1.34
CA ILE A 175 1.92 18.09 -0.87
C ILE A 175 1.59 19.45 -0.23
N ALA A 176 2.61 20.26 0.13
CA ALA A 176 2.39 21.55 0.78
C ALA A 176 1.63 22.56 -0.12
N SER A 177 1.63 22.36 -1.44
CA SER A 177 0.89 23.18 -2.41
C SER A 177 -0.63 22.93 -2.45
N LEU A 178 -1.14 21.83 -1.87
CA LEU A 178 -2.57 21.49 -1.94
C LEU A 178 -3.40 21.98 -0.74
N HIS A 179 -2.77 22.41 0.36
CA HIS A 179 -3.48 22.99 1.51
C HIS A 179 -3.34 24.52 1.63
N ALA A 180 -2.61 25.17 0.72
CA ALA A 180 -2.48 26.62 0.67
C ALA A 180 -3.48 27.27 -0.29
N ASN A 181 -4.77 26.90 -0.22
CA ASN A 181 -5.83 27.75 -0.75
C ASN A 181 -7.21 27.47 -0.12
N PRO A 182 -7.48 27.93 1.12
CA PRO A 182 -8.82 28.34 1.47
C PRO A 182 -9.04 29.73 0.86
N SER A 183 -9.76 29.74 -0.26
CA SER A 183 -10.48 30.88 -0.81
C SER A 183 -10.53 32.16 0.05
N ALA A 184 -9.88 33.23 -0.44
CA ALA A 184 -10.30 34.63 -0.30
C ALA A 184 -9.77 35.45 -1.49
#